data_AF-A0A952B6K5-F1
#
_entry.id   AF-A0A952B6K5-F1
#
_cell.length_a   1.000
_cell.length_b   1.000
_cell.length_c   1.000
_cell.angle_alpha   90.00
_cell.angle_beta   90.00
_cell.angle_gamma   90.00
#
_symmetry.space_group_name_H-M   'P 1'
#
loop_
_entity.id
_entity.type
_entity.pdbx_description
1 polymer ?
#
loop_
_entity_poly.entity_id
_entity_poly.type
_entity_poly.pdbx_seq_one_letter_code
_entity_poly.pdbx_strand_id
1 'polypeptide(L)'
;MLVKRVIPIFLVIVAAVSLDALASPTLDQSHLGSDDLMETIYNNRQLAQTFTVGIAGTLDSVVLDLIYDQEAPTYDITVELRTTTGGLPDWPANSLASVQFNTSVLTTTFALYSVDFSSSSVPVSVGDQLAIVLISQDDSDHAASWHIAYNNPYSGGQFYDDLGTGTTWDTKDYDAYFQTYVEPSVIPAPAALHLVVIGFSYFVLQRRKFV
;
A
#
# COMPACT_ATOMS: atom_id res chain seq x y z
N MET A 1 -45.51 -3.11 61.79
CA MET A 1 -45.73 -3.73 60.46
C MET A 1 -44.59 -3.25 59.57
N LEU A 2 -43.57 -4.09 59.35
CA LEU A 2 -42.29 -3.71 58.74
C LEU A 2 -42.37 -3.95 57.22
N VAL A 3 -42.44 -2.89 56.42
CA VAL A 3 -42.54 -3.01 54.95
C VAL A 3 -41.14 -3.25 54.38
N LYS A 4 -40.78 -4.52 54.14
CA LYS A 4 -39.56 -4.91 53.42
C LYS A 4 -39.67 -4.43 51.96
N ARG A 5 -38.93 -3.38 51.61
CA ARG A 5 -38.77 -2.93 50.22
C ARG A 5 -37.77 -3.85 49.52
N VAL A 6 -38.24 -4.61 48.54
CA VAL A 6 -37.42 -5.43 47.64
C VAL A 6 -36.98 -4.54 46.48
N ILE A 7 -35.68 -4.29 46.33
CA ILE A 7 -35.11 -3.54 45.20
C ILE A 7 -34.74 -4.56 44.12
N PRO A 8 -35.33 -4.51 42.92
CA PRO A 8 -34.93 -5.41 41.83
C PRO A 8 -33.58 -4.95 41.27
N ILE A 9 -32.58 -5.85 41.32
CA ILE A 9 -31.30 -5.68 40.63
C ILE A 9 -31.53 -6.10 39.18
N PHE A 10 -31.54 -5.14 38.25
CA PHE A 10 -31.49 -5.43 36.82
C PHE A 10 -30.03 -5.55 36.40
N LEU A 11 -29.59 -6.77 36.14
CA LEU A 11 -28.31 -7.06 35.49
C LEU A 11 -28.47 -6.84 33.99
N VAL A 12 -27.92 -5.75 33.46
CA VAL A 12 -27.85 -5.52 32.01
C VAL A 12 -26.55 -6.16 31.51
N ILE A 13 -26.66 -7.30 30.83
CA ILE A 13 -25.54 -7.89 30.09
C ILE A 13 -25.55 -7.25 28.70
N VAL A 14 -24.61 -6.34 28.45
CA VAL A 14 -24.35 -5.82 27.10
C VAL A 14 -23.38 -6.78 26.44
N ALA A 15 -23.86 -7.62 25.53
CA ALA A 15 -22.99 -8.40 24.65
C ALA A 15 -22.45 -7.45 23.57
N ALA A 16 -21.17 -7.12 23.64
CA ALA A 16 -20.49 -6.41 22.56
C ALA A 16 -20.27 -7.38 21.41
N VAL A 17 -20.97 -7.16 20.29
CA VAL A 17 -20.69 -7.86 19.03
C VAL A 17 -19.68 -7.00 18.29
N SER A 18 -18.43 -7.45 18.20
CA SER A 18 -17.44 -6.85 17.30
C SER A 18 -17.81 -7.23 15.87
N LEU A 19 -18.24 -6.24 15.08
CA LEU A 19 -18.32 -6.40 13.64
C LEU A 19 -16.93 -6.11 13.09
N ASP A 20 -16.36 -7.06 12.35
CA ASP A 20 -15.15 -6.81 11.58
C ASP A 20 -15.53 -5.81 10.48
N ALA A 21 -15.16 -4.55 10.68
CA ALA A 21 -15.23 -3.57 9.60
C ALA A 21 -14.11 -3.93 8.62
N LEU A 22 -14.47 -4.37 7.42
CA LEU A 22 -13.51 -4.46 6.33
C LEU A 22 -13.05 -3.03 6.04
N ALA A 23 -11.79 -2.74 6.38
CA ALA A 23 -11.20 -1.46 6.04
C ALA A 23 -11.00 -1.42 4.52
N SER A 24 -11.57 -0.41 3.87
CA SER A 24 -11.23 -0.16 2.46
C SER A 24 -9.75 0.19 2.38
N PRO A 25 -9.04 -0.28 1.34
CA PRO A 25 -7.67 0.17 1.06
C PRO A 25 -7.59 1.70 1.09
N THR A 26 -6.56 2.21 1.76
CA THR A 26 -6.31 3.64 1.95
C THR A 26 -5.02 4.01 1.22
N LEU A 27 -5.02 5.13 0.49
CA LEU A 27 -3.84 5.67 -0.15
C LEU A 27 -2.74 5.93 0.89
N ASP A 28 -1.58 5.30 0.71
CA ASP A 28 -0.41 5.43 1.57
C ASP A 28 0.58 6.43 0.96
N GLN A 29 1.23 6.08 -0.16
CA GLN A 29 2.15 6.96 -0.86
C GLN A 29 1.62 7.35 -2.24
N SER A 30 2.01 8.52 -2.72
CA SER A 30 1.67 9.01 -4.05
C SER A 30 2.78 9.89 -4.60
N HIS A 31 3.23 9.58 -5.81
CA HIS A 31 4.06 10.45 -6.62
C HIS A 31 3.49 10.49 -8.03
N LEU A 32 2.83 11.58 -8.39
CA LEU A 32 2.20 11.76 -9.70
C LEU A 32 2.57 13.16 -10.23
N GLY A 33 2.54 13.32 -11.55
CA GLY A 33 2.82 14.60 -12.20
C GLY A 33 2.35 14.64 -13.65
N SER A 34 2.97 15.49 -14.45
CA SER A 34 2.55 15.78 -15.83
C SER A 34 3.73 15.95 -16.79
N ASP A 35 4.88 15.37 -16.44
CA ASP A 35 5.98 15.26 -17.41
C ASP A 35 5.56 14.30 -18.54
N ASP A 36 6.35 14.21 -19.61
CA ASP A 36 6.12 13.27 -20.72
C ASP A 36 7.35 12.35 -20.90
N LEU A 37 8.03 12.06 -19.79
CA LEU A 37 9.26 11.29 -19.77
C LEU A 37 8.96 9.86 -19.31
N MET A 38 9.72 8.91 -19.83
CA MET A 38 9.52 7.50 -19.49
C MET A 38 10.84 6.76 -19.44
N GLU A 39 10.86 5.67 -18.67
CA GLU A 39 11.95 4.72 -18.64
C GLU A 39 11.46 3.35 -19.08
N THR A 40 12.12 2.79 -20.09
CA THR A 40 11.69 1.57 -20.77
C THR A 40 12.28 0.32 -20.14
N ILE A 41 11.46 -0.72 -19.98
CA ILE A 41 11.82 -1.99 -19.33
C ILE A 41 11.92 -3.10 -20.39
N TYR A 42 13.13 -3.55 -20.71
CA TYR A 42 13.42 -4.50 -21.80
C TYR A 42 14.74 -5.24 -21.54
N ASN A 43 15.05 -6.32 -22.26
CA ASN A 43 16.34 -7.02 -22.21
C ASN A 43 16.78 -7.45 -20.79
N ASN A 44 15.88 -8.02 -19.99
CA ASN A 44 16.12 -8.36 -18.58
C ASN A 44 16.44 -7.16 -17.67
N ARG A 45 16.25 -5.93 -18.15
CA ARG A 45 16.38 -4.72 -17.33
C ARG A 45 15.36 -4.74 -16.20
N GLN A 46 15.80 -4.27 -15.05
CA GLN A 46 14.94 -4.03 -13.90
C GLN A 46 14.89 -2.54 -13.61
N LEU A 47 13.70 -2.03 -13.35
CA LEU A 47 13.47 -0.67 -12.86
C LEU A 47 12.92 -0.76 -11.45
N ALA A 48 13.37 0.11 -10.55
CA ALA A 48 12.90 0.10 -9.18
C ALA A 48 12.63 1.51 -8.66
N GLN A 49 11.49 1.69 -8.00
CA GLN A 49 11.21 2.88 -7.21
C GLN A 49 11.10 2.47 -5.74
N THR A 50 11.92 3.07 -4.89
CA THR A 50 11.76 2.91 -3.45
C THR A 50 10.76 3.89 -2.87
N PHE A 51 10.14 3.52 -1.75
CA PHE A 51 9.23 4.36 -1.00
C PHE A 51 9.27 4.03 0.50
N THR A 52 8.91 5.02 1.31
CA THR A 52 8.78 4.89 2.76
C THR A 52 7.31 4.74 3.11
N VAL A 53 6.95 3.67 3.81
CA VAL A 53 5.58 3.39 4.24
C VAL A 53 5.12 4.45 5.25
N GLY A 54 3.96 5.05 5.00
CA GLY A 54 3.33 6.07 5.86
C GLY A 54 2.18 5.53 6.70
N ILE A 55 1.57 4.41 6.28
CA ILE A 55 0.43 3.75 6.95
C ILE A 55 0.81 2.31 7.29
N ALA A 56 0.66 1.92 8.56
CA ALA A 56 0.84 0.53 8.99
C ALA A 56 -0.40 -0.32 8.71
N GLY A 57 -0.19 -1.54 8.23
CA GLY A 57 -1.27 -2.45 7.86
C GLY A 57 -0.78 -3.56 6.93
N THR A 58 -1.63 -3.92 5.98
CA THR A 58 -1.30 -4.87 4.91
C THR A 58 -1.30 -4.13 3.59
N LEU A 59 -0.22 -4.24 2.81
CA LEU A 59 -0.20 -3.61 1.49
C LEU A 59 -1.19 -4.32 0.56
N ASP A 60 -2.07 -3.53 -0.04
CA ASP A 60 -3.18 -3.98 -0.88
C ASP A 60 -2.78 -3.98 -2.35
N SER A 61 -2.33 -2.83 -2.84
CA SER A 61 -2.05 -2.65 -4.26
C SER A 61 -1.03 -1.54 -4.50
N VAL A 62 -0.44 -1.61 -5.69
CA VAL A 62 0.40 -0.55 -6.25
C VAL A 62 -0.22 -0.10 -7.55
N VAL A 63 -0.35 1.21 -7.74
CA VAL A 63 -0.79 1.79 -9.00
C VAL A 63 0.41 2.38 -9.71
N LEU A 64 0.59 2.03 -10.99
CA LEU A 64 1.73 2.40 -11.82
C LEU A 64 1.24 3.19 -13.02
N ASP A 65 1.92 4.28 -13.37
CA ASP A 65 1.66 5.01 -14.61
C ASP A 65 2.52 4.45 -15.75
N LEU A 66 1.91 3.66 -16.64
CA LEU A 66 2.60 2.84 -17.64
C LEU A 66 2.10 3.11 -19.05
N ILE A 67 2.96 2.85 -20.05
CA ILE A 67 2.67 2.97 -21.49
C ILE A 67 3.48 1.93 -22.26
N TYR A 68 3.19 1.73 -23.55
CA TYR A 68 4.19 1.26 -24.53
C TYR A 68 4.45 2.32 -25.63
N ASP A 69 5.71 2.51 -26.03
CA ASP A 69 6.13 3.61 -26.91
C ASP A 69 6.12 3.26 -28.41
N GLN A 70 6.49 2.02 -28.76
CA GLN A 70 6.66 1.59 -30.15
C GLN A 70 5.63 0.55 -30.56
N GLU A 71 5.80 -0.69 -30.09
CA GLU A 71 4.91 -1.80 -30.36
C GLU A 71 4.36 -2.36 -29.06
N ALA A 72 3.13 -2.87 -29.11
CA ALA A 72 2.49 -3.44 -27.94
C ALA A 72 3.31 -4.64 -27.42
N PRO A 73 3.68 -4.66 -26.12
CA PRO A 73 4.43 -5.77 -25.55
C PRO A 73 3.67 -7.09 -25.72
N THR A 74 4.40 -8.13 -26.09
CA THR A 74 3.85 -9.49 -26.28
C THR A 74 4.08 -10.41 -25.08
N TYR A 75 4.59 -9.86 -23.98
CA TYR A 75 4.99 -10.56 -22.78
C TYR A 75 4.51 -9.81 -21.53
N ASP A 76 4.26 -10.55 -20.46
CA ASP A 76 3.93 -9.96 -19.17
C ASP A 76 5.21 -9.50 -18.46
N ILE A 77 5.13 -8.40 -17.71
CA ILE A 77 6.22 -7.99 -16.80
C ILE A 77 5.94 -8.55 -15.40
N THR A 78 7.01 -8.88 -14.67
CA THR A 78 6.89 -9.22 -13.25
C THR A 78 6.99 -7.94 -12.43
N VAL A 79 6.03 -7.71 -11.55
CA VAL A 79 6.05 -6.62 -10.57
C VAL A 79 6.28 -7.22 -9.20
N GLU A 80 7.35 -6.81 -8.54
CA GLU A 80 7.74 -7.29 -7.23
C GLU A 80 7.74 -6.19 -6.18
N LEU A 81 7.44 -6.58 -4.96
CA LEU A 81 7.71 -5.80 -3.77
C LEU A 81 8.93 -6.38 -3.07
N ARG A 82 9.92 -5.55 -2.78
CA ARG A 82 11.14 -5.99 -2.09
C ARG A 82 11.43 -5.13 -0.87
N THR A 83 12.13 -5.71 0.10
CA THR A 83 12.78 -4.96 1.16
C THR A 83 13.96 -4.15 0.60
N THR A 84 14.46 -3.22 1.41
CA THR A 84 15.66 -2.45 1.06
C THR A 84 16.73 -2.55 2.15
N THR A 85 17.99 -2.51 1.73
CA THR A 85 19.15 -2.40 2.63
C THR A 85 19.96 -1.17 2.23
N GLY A 86 20.01 -0.17 3.12
CA GLY A 86 20.70 1.09 2.83
C GLY A 86 20.08 1.90 1.69
N GLY A 87 18.77 1.75 1.46
CA GLY A 87 18.04 2.40 0.38
C GLY A 87 18.03 1.68 -0.95
N LEU A 88 18.81 0.61 -1.11
CA LEU A 88 18.84 -0.20 -2.33
C LEU A 88 17.86 -1.38 -2.23
N PRO A 89 17.13 -1.72 -3.30
CA PRO A 89 16.32 -2.94 -3.32
C PRO A 89 17.17 -4.19 -3.06
N ASP A 90 16.74 -5.03 -2.14
CA ASP A 90 17.45 -6.27 -1.83
C ASP A 90 17.42 -7.25 -3.02
N TRP A 91 18.52 -7.98 -3.21
CA TRP A 91 18.72 -8.93 -4.32
C TRP A 91 19.54 -10.14 -3.85
N PRO A 92 19.34 -11.38 -4.38
CA PRO A 92 18.31 -11.85 -5.33
C PRO A 92 17.08 -12.55 -4.69
N ALA A 93 16.99 -12.67 -3.36
CA ALA A 93 16.06 -13.62 -2.72
C ALA A 93 14.98 -12.98 -1.83
N ASN A 94 14.88 -11.65 -1.75
CA ASN A 94 14.06 -10.96 -0.76
C ASN A 94 12.82 -10.29 -1.37
N SER A 95 12.17 -10.95 -2.33
CA SER A 95 10.84 -10.54 -2.78
C SER A 95 9.81 -10.88 -1.70
N LEU A 96 9.11 -9.87 -1.23
CA LEU A 96 7.99 -9.99 -0.30
C LEU A 96 6.74 -10.51 -1.01
N ALA A 97 6.55 -10.09 -2.26
CA ALA A 97 5.48 -10.54 -3.14
C ALA A 97 5.82 -10.30 -4.60
N SER A 98 5.25 -11.10 -5.48
CA SER A 98 5.50 -11.06 -6.93
C SER A 98 4.19 -11.31 -7.69
N VAL A 99 3.89 -10.46 -8.67
CA VAL A 99 2.67 -10.51 -9.48
C VAL A 99 3.03 -10.36 -10.95
N GLN A 100 2.42 -11.19 -11.81
CA GLN A 100 2.52 -11.02 -13.25
C GLN A 100 1.53 -9.94 -13.70
N PHE A 101 2.05 -8.87 -14.30
CA PHE A 101 1.26 -7.80 -14.88
C PHE A 101 1.07 -8.04 -16.38
N ASN A 102 -0.19 -8.16 -16.78
CA ASN A 102 -0.55 -8.38 -18.18
C ASN A 102 -0.36 -7.08 -18.97
N THR A 103 0.63 -7.03 -19.85
CA THR A 103 0.96 -5.83 -20.63
C THR A 103 0.04 -5.58 -21.82
N SER A 104 -0.81 -6.54 -22.21
CA SER A 104 -1.74 -6.36 -23.33
C SER A 104 -2.82 -5.30 -23.05
N VAL A 105 -2.97 -4.86 -21.79
CA VAL A 105 -3.86 -3.76 -21.39
C VAL A 105 -3.21 -2.38 -21.52
N LEU A 106 -1.89 -2.33 -21.76
CA LEU A 106 -1.18 -1.07 -21.93
C LEU A 106 -1.67 -0.33 -23.18
N THR A 107 -1.51 0.98 -23.16
CA THR A 107 -1.82 1.85 -24.30
C THR A 107 -0.61 2.72 -24.65
N THR A 108 -0.69 3.44 -25.76
CA THR A 108 0.32 4.42 -26.16
C THR A 108 0.24 5.75 -25.38
N THR A 109 -0.67 5.85 -24.42
CA THR A 109 -0.84 7.02 -23.56
C THR A 109 -0.63 6.62 -22.11
N PHE A 110 0.02 7.50 -21.34
CA PHE A 110 0.15 7.36 -19.89
C PHE A 110 -1.21 7.10 -19.24
N ALA A 111 -1.27 6.03 -18.47
CA ALA A 111 -2.47 5.59 -17.77
C ALA A 111 -2.08 4.85 -16.49
N LEU A 112 -2.93 5.00 -15.48
CA LEU A 112 -2.76 4.36 -14.19
C LEU A 112 -3.30 2.93 -14.23
N TYR A 113 -2.43 1.97 -13.91
CA TYR A 113 -2.74 0.55 -13.85
C TYR A 113 -2.52 0.02 -12.43
N SER A 114 -3.52 -0.67 -11.88
CA SER A 114 -3.45 -1.28 -10.56
C SER A 114 -2.86 -2.68 -10.63
N VAL A 115 -1.87 -2.95 -9.77
CA VAL A 115 -1.28 -4.25 -9.50
C VAL A 115 -1.73 -4.70 -8.12
N ASP A 116 -2.52 -5.77 -8.07
CA ASP A 116 -3.14 -6.29 -6.85
C ASP A 116 -2.17 -7.23 -6.10
N PHE A 117 -1.82 -6.85 -4.87
CA PHE A 117 -0.98 -7.59 -3.93
C PHE A 117 -1.76 -8.12 -2.71
N SER A 118 -3.08 -7.91 -2.63
CA SER A 118 -3.92 -8.22 -1.46
C SER A 118 -3.81 -9.69 -1.05
N SER A 119 -3.74 -10.60 -2.03
CA SER A 119 -3.58 -12.05 -1.80
C SER A 119 -2.24 -12.44 -1.17
N SER A 120 -1.22 -11.59 -1.25
CA SER A 120 0.10 -11.83 -0.65
C SER A 120 0.17 -11.45 0.82
N SER A 121 -0.79 -10.66 1.31
CA SER A 121 -0.90 -10.26 2.73
C SER A 121 0.41 -9.68 3.30
N VAL A 122 1.11 -8.83 2.55
CA VAL A 122 2.41 -8.26 2.96
C VAL A 122 2.20 -7.26 4.11
N PRO A 123 2.67 -7.56 5.34
CA PRO A 123 2.54 -6.62 6.45
C PRO A 123 3.55 -5.49 6.29
N VAL A 124 3.12 -4.26 6.57
CA VAL A 124 3.96 -3.07 6.50
C VAL A 124 3.78 -2.21 7.75
N SER A 125 4.87 -1.60 8.20
CA SER A 125 4.92 -0.69 9.34
C SER A 125 5.32 0.71 8.88
N VAL A 126 4.84 1.74 9.57
CA VAL A 126 5.26 3.13 9.32
C VAL A 126 6.78 3.25 9.43
N GLY A 127 7.41 3.78 8.40
CA GLY A 127 8.86 3.96 8.29
C GLY A 127 9.60 2.80 7.63
N ASP A 128 8.92 1.69 7.32
CA ASP A 128 9.52 0.64 6.48
C ASP A 128 9.87 1.22 5.10
N GLN A 129 11.05 0.90 4.58
CA GLN A 129 11.47 1.30 3.24
C GLN A 129 11.43 0.09 2.31
N LEU A 130 10.56 0.16 1.31
CA LEU A 130 10.30 -0.91 0.35
C LEU A 130 10.62 -0.44 -1.07
N ALA A 131 10.74 -1.40 -2.00
CA ALA A 131 10.94 -1.14 -3.41
C ALA A 131 9.82 -1.80 -4.24
N ILE A 132 9.28 -1.04 -5.19
CA ILE A 132 8.49 -1.56 -6.31
C ILE A 132 9.50 -1.85 -7.42
N VAL A 133 9.57 -3.09 -7.89
CA VAL A 133 10.51 -3.51 -8.93
C VAL A 133 9.75 -4.06 -10.13
N LEU A 134 10.00 -3.51 -11.32
CA LEU A 134 9.50 -4.01 -12.58
C LEU A 134 10.61 -4.77 -13.29
N ILE A 135 10.32 -6.00 -13.71
CA ILE A 135 11.25 -6.92 -14.35
C ILE A 135 10.67 -7.32 -15.70
N SER A 136 11.41 -7.06 -16.78
CA SER A 136 11.12 -7.67 -18.08
C SER A 136 11.84 -9.02 -18.18
N GLN A 137 11.18 -10.02 -18.77
CA GLN A 137 11.77 -11.33 -19.05
C GLN A 137 12.10 -11.51 -20.54
N ASP A 138 11.83 -10.50 -21.37
CA ASP A 138 11.96 -10.59 -22.82
C ASP A 138 13.10 -9.72 -23.36
N ASP A 139 13.65 -10.14 -24.50
CA ASP A 139 14.77 -9.50 -25.20
C ASP A 139 14.34 -8.63 -26.40
N SER A 140 13.05 -8.33 -26.49
CA SER A 140 12.45 -7.65 -27.64
C SER A 140 12.35 -6.13 -27.44
N ASP A 141 12.30 -5.41 -28.58
CA ASP A 141 12.07 -3.96 -28.65
C ASP A 141 10.62 -3.56 -28.23
N HIS A 142 9.75 -4.53 -27.89
CA HIS A 142 8.34 -4.29 -27.55
C HIS A 142 8.15 -4.06 -26.05
N ALA A 143 8.51 -2.88 -25.59
CA ALA A 143 8.74 -2.67 -24.16
C ALA A 143 7.65 -1.84 -23.47
N ALA A 144 7.29 -2.28 -22.26
CA ALA A 144 6.56 -1.44 -21.33
C ALA A 144 7.49 -0.32 -20.83
N SER A 145 6.95 0.87 -20.66
CA SER A 145 7.67 2.02 -20.13
C SER A 145 6.95 2.57 -18.92
N TRP A 146 7.73 2.96 -17.90
CA TRP A 146 7.24 3.57 -16.67
C TRP A 146 7.41 5.09 -16.77
N HIS A 147 6.35 5.84 -16.49
CA HIS A 147 6.38 7.30 -16.41
C HIS A 147 7.35 7.76 -15.31
N ILE A 148 8.26 8.69 -15.63
CA ILE A 148 9.23 9.29 -14.72
C ILE A 148 9.20 10.83 -14.70
N ALA A 149 9.82 11.43 -13.68
CA ALA A 149 9.98 12.87 -13.51
C ALA A 149 11.39 13.26 -13.04
N TYR A 150 12.05 14.17 -13.75
CA TYR A 150 13.42 14.65 -13.43
C TYR A 150 13.43 15.84 -12.45
N ASN A 151 12.44 16.73 -12.51
CA ASN A 151 12.42 17.97 -11.74
C ASN A 151 11.40 17.97 -10.60
N ASN A 152 10.92 16.77 -10.24
CA ASN A 152 9.93 16.55 -9.21
C ASN A 152 10.40 15.35 -8.36
N PRO A 153 11.45 15.49 -7.56
CA PRO A 153 11.98 14.36 -6.80
C PRO A 153 10.99 13.89 -5.74
N TYR A 154 10.85 12.58 -5.59
CA TYR A 154 10.03 11.97 -4.56
C TYR A 154 10.82 11.82 -3.25
N SER A 155 10.49 12.63 -2.25
CA SER A 155 11.24 12.68 -0.98
C SER A 155 11.20 11.38 -0.16
N GLY A 156 10.27 10.47 -0.47
CA GLY A 156 10.07 9.21 0.27
C GLY A 156 10.95 8.06 -0.22
N GLY A 157 11.74 8.26 -1.27
CA GLY A 157 12.57 7.20 -1.85
C GLY A 157 13.45 7.71 -2.99
N GLN A 158 13.76 6.80 -3.90
CA GLN A 158 14.74 6.96 -4.96
C GLN A 158 14.47 5.92 -6.05
N PHE A 159 14.60 6.33 -7.31
CA PHE A 159 14.60 5.44 -8.46
C PHE A 159 15.99 4.84 -8.76
N TYR A 160 15.96 3.59 -9.21
CA TYR A 160 17.13 2.81 -9.61
C TYR A 160 16.85 2.03 -10.90
N ASP A 161 17.91 1.70 -11.63
CA ASP A 161 17.85 0.68 -12.67
C ASP A 161 18.98 -0.35 -12.53
N ASP A 162 18.75 -1.53 -13.10
CA ASP A 162 19.76 -2.54 -13.38
C ASP A 162 19.62 -2.90 -14.86
N LEU A 163 20.68 -2.68 -15.63
CA LEU A 163 20.74 -2.91 -17.08
C LEU A 163 20.81 -4.40 -17.47
N GLY A 164 20.17 -5.28 -16.68
CA GLY A 164 20.08 -6.71 -16.92
C GLY A 164 21.29 -7.51 -16.45
N THR A 165 22.16 -6.91 -15.64
CA THR A 165 23.27 -7.63 -15.01
C THR A 165 22.80 -8.51 -13.87
N GLY A 166 21.68 -8.16 -13.25
CA GLY A 166 21.17 -8.85 -12.06
C GLY A 166 22.14 -8.76 -10.90
N THR A 167 22.90 -7.67 -10.77
CA THR A 167 23.94 -7.57 -9.70
C THR A 167 24.15 -6.18 -9.14
N THR A 168 23.78 -5.12 -9.86
CA THR A 168 24.08 -3.74 -9.46
C THR A 168 22.91 -2.81 -9.76
N TRP A 169 22.51 -2.03 -8.76
CA TRP A 169 21.56 -0.93 -8.90
C TRP A 169 22.30 0.37 -9.14
N ASP A 170 21.98 1.06 -10.23
CA ASP A 170 22.44 2.42 -10.49
C ASP A 170 21.38 3.41 -10.06
N THR A 171 21.78 4.41 -9.26
CA THR A 171 20.90 5.48 -8.81
C THR A 171 20.62 6.47 -9.93
N LYS A 172 19.37 6.94 -10.03
CA LYS A 172 18.96 7.96 -11.01
C LYS A 172 18.63 9.31 -10.35
N ASP A 173 18.56 10.37 -11.14
CA ASP A 173 18.19 11.72 -10.70
C ASP A 173 16.72 12.08 -11.01
N TYR A 174 15.91 11.05 -11.30
CA TYR A 174 14.48 11.13 -11.54
C TYR A 174 13.75 10.10 -10.69
N ASP A 175 12.44 10.26 -10.54
CA ASP A 175 11.56 9.33 -9.83
C ASP A 175 10.40 8.87 -10.73
N ALA A 176 9.87 7.68 -10.48
CA ALA A 176 8.75 7.14 -11.25
C ALA A 176 7.40 7.52 -10.64
N TYR A 177 6.35 7.59 -11.47
CA TYR A 177 4.99 7.84 -10.99
C TYR A 177 4.31 6.58 -10.50
N PHE A 178 3.82 6.64 -9.26
CA PHE A 178 3.16 5.53 -8.60
C PHE A 178 2.25 5.99 -7.46
N GLN A 179 1.42 5.06 -7.02
CA GLN A 179 0.72 5.16 -5.74
C GLN A 179 0.76 3.80 -5.03
N THR A 180 0.71 3.81 -3.71
CA THR A 180 0.57 2.59 -2.91
C THR A 180 -0.67 2.67 -2.05
N TYR A 181 -1.32 1.53 -1.85
CA TYR A 181 -2.52 1.42 -1.02
C TYR A 181 -2.30 0.36 0.05
N VAL A 182 -2.75 0.66 1.26
CA VAL A 182 -2.63 -0.21 2.43
C VAL A 182 -4.02 -0.38 3.03
N GLU A 183 -4.39 -1.61 3.37
CA GLU A 183 -5.47 -1.88 4.31
C GLU A 183 -4.98 -1.58 5.72
N PRO A 184 -5.42 -0.48 6.37
CA PRO A 184 -4.87 -0.08 7.64
C PRO A 184 -5.16 -1.13 8.71
N SER A 185 -4.16 -1.44 9.52
CA SER A 185 -4.41 -2.24 10.72
C SER A 185 -5.43 -1.52 11.59
N VAL A 186 -6.56 -2.18 11.90
CA VAL A 186 -7.60 -1.58 12.73
C VAL A 186 -7.02 -1.28 14.10
N ILE A 187 -6.78 0.00 14.38
CA ILE A 187 -6.47 0.43 15.75
C ILE A 187 -7.78 0.25 16.53
N PRO A 188 -7.84 -0.65 17.54
CA PRO A 188 -9.05 -0.82 18.33
C PRO A 188 -9.45 0.55 18.86
N ALA A 189 -10.71 0.94 18.62
CA ALA A 189 -11.18 2.24 19.07
C ALA A 189 -10.78 2.43 20.54
N PRO A 190 -10.21 3.59 20.93
CA PRO A 190 -9.74 3.77 22.29
C PRO A 190 -10.86 3.38 23.25
N ALA A 191 -10.52 2.65 24.31
CA ALA A 191 -11.46 2.27 25.37
C ALA A 191 -12.26 3.48 25.94
N ALA A 192 -11.88 4.71 25.58
CA ALA A 192 -12.67 5.93 25.71
C ALA A 192 -14.14 5.79 25.27
N LEU A 193 -14.46 5.09 24.16
CA LEU A 193 -15.87 4.88 23.78
C LEU A 193 -16.63 4.06 24.84
N HIS A 194 -15.96 3.08 25.45
CA HIS A 194 -16.52 2.32 26.56
C HIS A 194 -16.70 3.21 27.79
N LEU A 195 -15.74 4.10 28.09
CA LEU A 195 -15.85 5.08 29.17
C LEU A 195 -17.00 6.07 28.96
N VAL A 196 -17.27 6.49 27.73
CA VAL A 196 -18.41 7.35 27.41
C VAL A 196 -19.72 6.63 27.69
N VAL A 197 -19.87 5.37 27.23
CA VAL A 197 -21.07 4.56 27.50
C VAL A 197 -21.26 4.32 29.00
N ILE A 198 -20.19 3.98 29.73
CA ILE A 198 -20.22 3.79 31.18
C ILE A 198 -20.59 5.11 31.89
N GLY A 199 -19.99 6.23 31.47
CA GLY A 199 -20.26 7.56 32.02
C GLY A 199 -21.71 8.01 31.84
N PHE A 200 -22.27 7.84 30.63
CA PHE A 200 -23.69 8.14 30.38
C PHE A 200 -24.62 7.23 31.19
N SER A 201 -24.30 5.93 31.27
CA SER A 201 -25.07 4.98 32.07
C SER A 201 -25.10 5.38 33.55
N TYR A 202 -23.95 5.79 34.10
CA TYR A 202 -23.84 6.29 35.47
C TYR A 202 -24.65 7.57 35.69
N PHE A 203 -24.58 8.52 34.75
CA PHE A 203 -25.30 9.79 34.85
C PHE A 203 -26.83 9.60 34.82
N VAL A 204 -27.34 8.71 33.96
CA VAL A 204 -28.77 8.35 33.89
C VAL A 204 -29.23 7.71 35.21
N LEU A 205 -28.41 6.84 35.80
CA LEU A 205 -28.70 6.23 37.10
C LEU A 205 -28.72 7.26 38.25
N GLN A 206 -27.85 8.26 38.24
CA GLN A 206 -27.82 9.31 39.26
C GLN A 206 -29.04 10.23 39.20
N ARG A 207 -29.54 10.57 37.99
CA ARG A 207 -30.75 11.41 37.85
C ARG A 207 -32.01 10.80 38.45
N ARG A 208 -32.12 9.47 38.50
CA ARG A 208 -33.28 8.76 39.06
C ARG A 208 -33.35 8.76 40.59
N LYS A 209 -32.30 9.19 41.30
CA LYS A 209 -32.30 9.25 42.77
C LYS A 209 -32.88 10.54 43.36
N PHE A 210 -33.17 11.55 42.53
CA PHE A 210 -33.58 12.89 42.97
C PHE A 210 -35.01 13.28 42.55
N VAL A 211 -35.81 12.33 42.08
CA VAL A 211 -37.25 12.49 41.80
C VAL A 211 -38.01 11.48 42.64
#